data_AF-A0A7W6AGI5-F1
#
_entry.id   AF-A0A7W6AGI5-F1
#
_cell.length_a   1.000
_cell.length_b   1.000
_cell.length_c   1.000
_cell.angle_alpha   90.00
_cell.angle_beta   90.00
_cell.angle_gamma   90.00
#
_symmetry.space_group_name_H-M   'P 1'
#
loop_
_entity.id
_entity.type
_entity.pdbx_description
1 polymer ?
#
loop_
_entity_poly.entity_id
_entity_poly.type
_entity_poly.pdbx_seq_one_letter_code
_entity_poly.pdbx_strand_id
1 'polypeptide(L)'
;MSVIPCEQNSDLRAQIERFAEVLKTEAHRLGDHGLDERDFYNSGLFRGAVERVRGQFSATMRTKREFVQHVLNHMEDEGFIAGWDLTDDSSRNDYRVRLPSGRTAVIDLKGCLDGNNTNIFERPADADEFVIWSICTNLGADPRRNAWSGIHTRLSVEMISRNQRVDGLIVWDMVCGTIGRPCPKVAGDDGARLTDIGPFRVPPACTYLAQSAPSCDFGQVGERFGNVAFGIDDGNHRRGQFAPS
;
A
#
# COMPACT_ATOMS: atom_id res chain seq x y z
N MET A 1 11.08 16.65 4.35
CA MET A 1 10.36 15.73 5.25
C MET A 1 9.73 14.65 4.38
N SER A 2 9.90 13.38 4.70
CA SER A 2 9.42 12.25 3.87
C SER A 2 8.02 11.80 4.32
N VAL A 3 7.15 11.41 3.38
CA VAL A 3 5.77 10.99 3.68
C VAL A 3 5.74 9.74 4.56
N ILE A 4 6.58 8.74 4.25
CA ILE A 4 6.88 7.58 5.12
C ILE A 4 8.38 7.56 5.45
N PRO A 5 8.81 6.98 6.59
CA PRO A 5 10.23 6.84 6.91
C PRO A 5 10.92 5.76 6.04
N CYS A 6 10.18 4.85 5.43
CA CYS A 6 10.71 3.73 4.67
C CYS A 6 11.62 4.17 3.50
N GLU A 7 12.57 3.31 3.16
CA GLU A 7 13.53 3.49 2.07
C GLU A 7 13.54 2.27 1.16
N GLN A 8 13.91 2.49 -0.10
CA GLN A 8 14.17 1.41 -1.03
C GLN A 8 15.47 0.71 -0.62
N ASN A 9 15.47 -0.62 -0.56
CA ASN A 9 16.69 -1.38 -0.29
C ASN A 9 17.63 -1.29 -1.51
N SER A 10 18.67 -0.47 -1.41
CA SER A 10 19.64 -0.23 -2.48
C SER A 10 20.42 -1.48 -2.87
N ASP A 11 20.75 -2.33 -1.90
CA ASP A 11 21.52 -3.55 -2.14
C ASP A 11 20.69 -4.57 -2.91
N LEU A 12 19.43 -4.77 -2.48
CA LEU A 12 18.49 -5.62 -3.20
C LEU A 12 18.23 -5.08 -4.60
N ARG A 13 18.06 -3.76 -4.75
CA ARG A 13 17.89 -3.13 -6.07
C ARG A 13 19.10 -3.40 -6.97
N ALA A 14 20.31 -3.22 -6.47
CA ALA A 14 21.52 -3.47 -7.24
C ALA A 14 21.66 -4.96 -7.62
N GLN A 15 21.25 -5.87 -6.74
CA GLN A 15 21.18 -7.31 -7.06
C GLN A 15 20.15 -7.60 -8.17
N ILE A 16 18.96 -7.01 -8.09
CA ILE A 16 17.92 -7.13 -9.12
C ILE A 16 18.42 -6.60 -10.47
N GLU A 17 19.06 -5.42 -10.48
CA GLU A 17 19.62 -4.81 -11.70
C GLU A 17 20.69 -5.71 -12.34
N ARG A 18 21.65 -6.21 -11.54
CA ARG A 18 22.69 -7.15 -12.04
C ARG A 18 22.08 -8.43 -12.59
N PHE A 19 21.13 -9.02 -11.88
CA PHE A 19 20.51 -10.27 -12.30
C PHE A 19 19.62 -10.08 -13.54
N ALA A 20 18.96 -8.93 -13.67
CA ALA A 20 18.19 -8.58 -14.86
C ALA A 20 19.08 -8.44 -16.10
N GLU A 21 20.27 -7.86 -15.98
CA GLU A 21 21.23 -7.82 -17.10
C GLU A 21 21.70 -9.21 -17.51
N VAL A 22 22.06 -10.06 -16.54
CA VAL A 22 22.40 -11.46 -16.82
C VAL A 22 21.24 -12.18 -17.50
N LEU A 23 20.01 -12.04 -17.02
CA LEU A 23 18.84 -12.64 -17.66
C LEU A 23 18.65 -12.14 -19.10
N LYS A 24 18.86 -10.85 -19.38
CA LYS A 24 18.74 -10.31 -20.74
C LYS A 24 19.74 -10.93 -21.70
N THR A 25 20.96 -11.24 -21.26
CA THR A 25 22.03 -11.75 -22.13
C THR A 25 22.16 -13.27 -22.13
N GLU A 26 21.71 -13.94 -21.07
CA GLU A 26 21.97 -15.37 -20.83
C GLU A 26 20.69 -16.23 -20.78
N ALA A 27 19.50 -15.63 -20.86
CA ALA A 27 18.24 -16.39 -20.77
C ALA A 27 18.07 -17.45 -21.87
N HIS A 28 18.70 -17.29 -23.04
CA HIS A 28 18.71 -18.28 -24.12
C HIS A 28 19.40 -19.60 -23.75
N ARG A 29 20.11 -19.64 -22.61
CA ARG A 29 20.75 -20.85 -22.08
C ARG A 29 19.88 -21.57 -21.05
N LEU A 30 18.71 -21.01 -20.71
CA LEU A 30 17.86 -21.50 -19.63
C LEU A 30 16.68 -22.31 -20.17
N GLY A 31 16.57 -23.56 -19.71
CA GLY A 31 15.49 -24.47 -20.09
C GLY A 31 15.71 -25.16 -21.44
N ASP A 32 14.71 -25.91 -21.87
CA ASP A 32 14.73 -26.64 -23.14
C ASP A 32 13.65 -26.09 -24.07
N HIS A 33 14.01 -25.06 -24.83
CA HIS A 33 13.13 -24.38 -25.78
C HIS A 33 13.46 -24.69 -27.25
N GLY A 34 14.54 -25.42 -27.52
CA GLY A 34 14.94 -25.85 -28.87
C GLY A 34 15.26 -24.71 -29.84
N LEU A 35 15.53 -23.50 -29.35
CA LEU A 35 15.89 -22.33 -30.16
C LEU A 35 17.37 -22.01 -29.98
N ASP A 36 18.02 -21.54 -31.05
CA ASP A 36 19.33 -20.91 -30.92
C ASP A 36 19.22 -19.52 -30.27
N GLU A 37 20.36 -18.91 -29.94
CA GLU A 37 20.40 -17.61 -29.27
C GLU A 37 19.67 -16.52 -30.07
N ARG A 38 19.85 -16.48 -31.39
CA ARG A 38 19.28 -15.46 -32.25
C ARG A 38 17.76 -15.59 -32.29
N ASP A 39 17.25 -16.80 -32.49
CA ASP A 39 15.82 -17.06 -32.58
C ASP A 39 15.14 -16.92 -31.22
N PHE A 40 15.82 -17.26 -30.13
CA PHE A 40 15.31 -17.04 -28.77
C PHE A 40 14.97 -15.57 -28.52
N TYR A 41 15.88 -14.64 -28.83
CA TYR A 41 15.65 -13.21 -28.59
C TYR A 41 14.72 -12.55 -29.62
N ASN A 42 14.65 -13.06 -30.86
CA ASN A 42 13.80 -12.50 -31.90
C ASN A 42 12.38 -13.08 -31.96
N SER A 43 12.14 -14.27 -31.38
CA SER A 43 10.83 -14.95 -31.40
C SER A 43 9.77 -14.30 -30.49
N GLY A 44 10.19 -13.43 -29.57
CA GLY A 44 9.31 -12.89 -28.52
C GLY A 44 9.08 -13.84 -27.35
N LEU A 45 9.65 -15.05 -27.36
CA LEU A 45 9.55 -16.04 -26.28
C LEU A 45 10.01 -15.45 -24.94
N PHE A 46 11.20 -14.84 -24.91
CA PHE A 46 11.75 -14.23 -23.69
C PHE A 46 10.83 -13.14 -23.12
N ARG A 47 10.38 -12.21 -23.98
CA ARG A 47 9.48 -11.13 -23.57
C ARG A 47 8.15 -11.66 -23.04
N GLY A 48 7.53 -12.60 -23.76
CA GLY A 48 6.28 -13.24 -23.34
C GLY A 48 6.42 -14.00 -22.02
N ALA A 49 7.54 -14.68 -21.79
CA ALA A 49 7.82 -15.36 -20.53
C ALA A 49 7.96 -14.38 -19.36
N VAL A 50 8.72 -13.29 -19.53
CA VAL A 50 8.86 -12.23 -18.51
C VAL A 50 7.50 -11.60 -18.18
N GLU A 51 6.70 -11.27 -19.20
CA GLU A 51 5.37 -10.69 -19.02
C GLU A 51 4.41 -11.64 -18.29
N ARG A 52 4.47 -12.95 -18.62
CA ARG A 52 3.69 -13.99 -17.95
C ARG A 52 4.06 -14.14 -16.47
N VAL A 53 5.35 -14.27 -16.17
CA VAL A 53 5.86 -14.41 -14.79
C VAL A 53 5.52 -13.17 -13.96
N ARG A 54 5.72 -11.96 -14.53
CA ARG A 54 5.29 -10.71 -13.90
C ARG A 54 3.78 -10.70 -13.63
N GLY A 55 2.98 -11.16 -14.58
CA GLY A 55 1.53 -11.28 -14.44
C GLY A 55 1.13 -12.19 -13.28
N GLN A 56 1.80 -13.34 -13.14
CA GLN A 56 1.54 -14.29 -12.04
C GLN A 56 1.87 -13.68 -10.67
N PHE A 57 3.03 -13.01 -10.52
CA PHE A 57 3.36 -12.31 -9.28
C PHE A 57 2.39 -11.18 -8.96
N SER A 58 1.93 -10.45 -9.98
CA SER A 58 0.98 -9.35 -9.82
C SER A 58 -0.44 -9.83 -9.48
N ALA A 59 -0.83 -11.00 -9.99
CA ALA A 59 -2.16 -11.59 -9.86
C ALA A 59 -2.36 -12.45 -8.60
N THR A 60 -1.31 -12.71 -7.82
CA THR A 60 -1.43 -13.54 -6.61
C THR A 60 -2.11 -12.75 -5.48
N MET A 61 -3.43 -12.56 -5.60
CA MET A 61 -4.28 -11.95 -4.58
C MET A 61 -4.44 -12.87 -3.36
N ARG A 62 -4.29 -14.18 -3.53
CA ARG A 62 -4.48 -15.18 -2.46
C ARG A 62 -3.63 -14.84 -1.22
N THR A 63 -2.32 -14.71 -1.38
CA THR A 63 -1.42 -14.40 -0.25
C THR A 63 -1.68 -13.01 0.35
N LYS A 64 -2.09 -12.04 -0.48
CA LYS A 64 -2.46 -10.70 -0.01
C LYS A 64 -3.72 -10.72 0.84
N ARG A 65 -4.76 -11.44 0.40
CA ARG A 65 -6.00 -11.65 1.15
C ARG A 65 -5.77 -12.45 2.42
N GLU A 66 -4.92 -13.47 2.38
CA GLU A 66 -4.51 -14.26 3.55
C GLU A 66 -3.84 -13.37 4.62
N PHE A 67 -2.92 -12.49 4.23
CA PHE A 67 -2.33 -11.52 5.16
C PHE A 67 -3.39 -10.61 5.81
N VAL A 68 -4.28 -10.03 5.01
CA VAL A 68 -5.33 -9.14 5.54
C VAL A 68 -6.29 -9.89 6.45
N GLN A 69 -6.71 -11.10 6.07
CA GLN A 69 -7.53 -11.98 6.90
C GLN A 69 -6.86 -12.25 8.25
N HIS A 70 -5.56 -12.57 8.26
CA HIS A 70 -4.83 -12.80 9.51
C HIS A 70 -4.78 -11.55 10.39
N VAL A 71 -4.62 -10.36 9.80
CA VAL A 71 -4.68 -9.10 10.56
C VAL A 71 -6.07 -8.87 11.15
N LEU A 72 -7.13 -9.03 10.35
CA LEU A 72 -8.50 -8.78 10.81
C LEU A 72 -8.91 -9.80 11.89
N ASN A 73 -8.55 -11.07 11.74
CA ASN A 73 -8.74 -12.09 12.77
C ASN A 73 -8.01 -11.71 14.06
N HIS A 74 -6.74 -11.31 13.97
CA HIS A 74 -5.99 -10.87 15.15
C HIS A 74 -6.65 -9.65 15.83
N MET A 75 -7.17 -8.70 15.05
CA MET A 75 -7.91 -7.55 15.61
C MET A 75 -9.22 -7.95 16.27
N GLU A 76 -9.91 -8.97 15.75
CA GLU A 76 -11.16 -9.51 16.33
C GLU A 76 -10.87 -10.30 17.61
N ASP A 77 -9.85 -11.16 17.60
CA ASP A 77 -9.41 -11.97 18.74
C ASP A 77 -8.98 -11.10 19.94
N GLU A 78 -8.30 -9.97 19.67
CA GLU A 78 -7.89 -8.98 20.68
C GLU A 78 -9.02 -8.00 21.05
N GLY A 79 -10.19 -8.10 20.42
CA GLY A 79 -11.35 -7.25 20.71
C GLY A 79 -11.25 -5.80 20.23
N PHE A 80 -10.30 -5.49 19.33
CA PHE A 80 -10.20 -4.17 18.69
C PHE A 80 -11.32 -3.93 17.67
N ILE A 81 -11.83 -5.00 17.07
CA ILE A 81 -13.02 -5.00 16.20
C ILE A 81 -14.05 -6.01 16.73
N ALA A 82 -15.32 -5.78 16.41
CA ALA A 82 -16.40 -6.72 16.77
C ALA A 82 -16.58 -7.84 15.73
N GLY A 83 -15.93 -7.71 14.56
CA GLY A 83 -15.84 -8.74 13.55
C GLY A 83 -15.78 -8.16 12.14
N TRP A 84 -15.62 -9.02 11.14
CA TRP A 84 -15.46 -8.60 9.75
C TRP A 84 -16.04 -9.62 8.77
N ASP A 85 -16.39 -9.15 7.57
CA ASP A 85 -16.85 -9.98 6.45
C ASP A 85 -16.14 -9.60 5.15
N LEU A 86 -16.00 -10.57 4.24
CA LEU A 86 -15.70 -10.31 2.84
C LEU A 86 -16.91 -9.66 2.18
N THR A 87 -16.69 -8.65 1.35
CA THR A 87 -17.74 -8.14 0.46
C THR A 87 -17.86 -9.00 -0.80
N ASP A 88 -19.05 -9.04 -1.39
CA ASP A 88 -19.32 -9.78 -2.63
C ASP A 88 -18.37 -9.38 -3.76
N ASP A 89 -18.06 -10.31 -4.67
CA ASP A 89 -17.12 -10.10 -5.79
C ASP A 89 -17.51 -8.95 -6.75
N SER A 90 -18.77 -8.50 -6.73
CA SER A 90 -19.24 -7.34 -7.49
C SER A 90 -19.03 -5.99 -6.78
N SER A 91 -18.67 -6.01 -5.50
CA SER A 91 -18.31 -4.83 -4.72
C SER A 91 -16.96 -4.30 -5.18
N ARG A 92 -16.82 -2.97 -5.25
CA ARG A 92 -15.53 -2.32 -5.51
C ARG A 92 -14.59 -2.31 -4.30
N ASN A 93 -15.05 -2.82 -3.17
CA ASN A 93 -14.32 -2.91 -1.91
C ASN A 93 -14.10 -4.38 -1.56
N ASP A 94 -13.28 -4.66 -0.55
CA ASP A 94 -12.89 -6.03 -0.22
C ASP A 94 -13.44 -6.51 1.13
N TYR A 95 -13.52 -5.63 2.14
CA TYR A 95 -13.93 -6.03 3.49
C TYR A 95 -14.86 -5.02 4.15
N ARG A 96 -15.76 -5.54 4.97
CA ARG A 96 -16.58 -4.80 5.94
C ARG A 96 -16.14 -5.18 7.34
N VAL A 97 -15.90 -4.18 8.19
CA VAL A 97 -15.43 -4.34 9.55
C VAL A 97 -16.44 -3.68 10.49
N ARG A 98 -17.01 -4.46 11.40
CA ARG A 98 -17.88 -3.99 12.47
C ARG A 98 -17.02 -3.53 13.64
N LEU A 99 -17.19 -2.27 14.05
CA LEU A 99 -16.50 -1.71 15.21
C LEU A 99 -17.28 -1.99 16.49
N PRO A 100 -16.63 -2.05 17.68
CA PRO A 100 -17.32 -2.25 18.96
C PRO A 100 -18.35 -1.16 19.29
N SER A 101 -18.24 0.01 18.64
CA SER A 101 -19.20 1.12 18.75
C SER A 101 -20.51 0.89 17.98
N GLY A 102 -20.62 -0.18 17.19
CA GLY A 102 -21.73 -0.43 16.27
C GLY A 102 -21.59 0.24 14.90
N ARG A 103 -20.52 1.02 14.68
CA ARG A 103 -20.18 1.62 13.38
C ARG A 103 -19.57 0.60 12.41
N THR A 104 -19.68 0.86 11.12
CA THR A 104 -19.12 0.02 10.05
C THR A 104 -17.98 0.73 9.32
N ALA A 105 -16.79 0.15 9.36
CA ALA A 105 -15.67 0.54 8.51
C ALA A 105 -15.61 -0.35 7.27
N VAL A 106 -15.33 0.23 6.11
CA VAL A 106 -15.14 -0.50 4.85
C VAL A 106 -13.70 -0.34 4.39
N ILE A 107 -13.08 -1.45 3.98
CA ILE A 107 -11.70 -1.50 3.51
C ILE A 107 -11.66 -1.87 2.03
N ASP A 108 -10.92 -1.10 1.24
CA ASP A 108 -10.62 -1.34 -0.18
C ASP A 108 -9.11 -1.57 -0.35
N LEU A 109 -8.72 -2.76 -0.84
CA LEU A 109 -7.32 -3.11 -1.03
C LEU A 109 -6.78 -2.55 -2.34
N LYS A 110 -5.64 -1.86 -2.24
CA LYS A 110 -4.89 -1.37 -3.41
C LYS A 110 -3.50 -1.97 -3.46
N GLY A 111 -2.91 -1.93 -4.65
CA GLY A 111 -1.51 -2.30 -4.86
C GLY A 111 -0.54 -1.19 -4.43
N CYS A 112 0.61 -1.12 -5.10
CA CYS A 112 1.76 -0.28 -4.74
C CYS A 112 1.59 1.24 -4.87
N LEU A 113 0.38 1.81 -4.83
CA LEU A 113 0.12 3.25 -4.95
C LEU A 113 0.81 3.93 -6.15
N ASP A 114 1.15 3.16 -7.18
CA ASP A 114 2.00 3.52 -8.32
C ASP A 114 1.34 3.25 -9.69
N GLY A 115 0.15 2.62 -9.70
CA GLY A 115 -0.72 2.53 -10.87
C GLY A 115 -2.12 3.19 -10.74
N ASN A 116 -2.85 3.16 -11.86
CA ASN A 116 -4.22 3.69 -11.97
C ASN A 116 -5.24 2.95 -11.09
N ASN A 117 -4.91 1.76 -10.56
CA ASN A 117 -5.77 1.06 -9.60
C ASN A 117 -6.09 1.92 -8.38
N THR A 118 -5.19 2.85 -8.02
CA THR A 118 -5.32 3.76 -6.88
C THR A 118 -6.38 4.84 -7.13
N ASN A 119 -6.79 5.06 -8.38
CA ASN A 119 -7.82 6.04 -8.74
C ASN A 119 -9.25 5.46 -8.70
N ILE A 120 -9.35 4.13 -8.65
CA ILE A 120 -10.62 3.42 -8.81
C ILE A 120 -11.06 2.96 -7.43
N PHE A 121 -11.81 3.80 -6.73
CA PHE A 121 -12.47 3.48 -5.46
C PHE A 121 -13.86 4.15 -5.40
N GLU A 122 -14.72 3.61 -4.54
CA GLU A 122 -16.06 4.14 -4.30
C GLU A 122 -16.50 3.82 -2.87
N ARG A 123 -16.79 4.86 -2.10
CA ARG A 123 -17.29 4.71 -0.73
C ARG A 123 -18.72 4.16 -0.76
N PRO A 124 -19.01 3.04 -0.06
CA PRO A 124 -20.39 2.59 0.11
C PRO A 124 -21.22 3.58 0.91
N ALA A 125 -22.51 3.67 0.56
CA ALA A 125 -23.45 4.57 1.24
C ALA A 125 -23.64 4.26 2.73
N ASP A 126 -23.41 3.02 3.13
CA ASP A 126 -23.56 2.51 4.49
C ASP A 126 -22.23 2.42 5.26
N ALA A 127 -21.13 2.95 4.70
CA ALA A 127 -19.84 3.01 5.37
C ALA A 127 -19.75 4.25 6.28
N ASP A 128 -19.61 4.04 7.60
CA ASP A 128 -19.26 5.10 8.56
C ASP A 128 -17.80 5.55 8.39
N GLU A 129 -16.92 4.61 8.05
CA GLU A 129 -15.51 4.86 7.74
C GLU A 129 -15.13 4.15 6.44
N PHE A 130 -14.37 4.83 5.58
CA PHE A 130 -13.85 4.25 4.34
C PHE A 130 -12.32 4.33 4.31
N VAL A 131 -11.66 3.17 4.35
CA VAL A 131 -10.21 3.05 4.45
C VAL A 131 -9.65 2.37 3.21
N ILE A 132 -8.62 2.99 2.63
CA ILE A 132 -7.82 2.35 1.59
C ILE A 132 -6.62 1.67 2.23
N TRP A 133 -6.34 0.43 1.86
CA TRP A 133 -5.16 -0.28 2.35
C TRP A 133 -4.28 -0.71 1.18
N SER A 134 -3.11 -0.08 1.07
CA SER A 134 -2.06 -0.40 0.12
C SER A 134 -1.27 -1.64 0.54
N ILE A 135 -1.48 -2.75 -0.18
CA ILE A 135 -0.72 -4.00 -0.11
C ILE A 135 0.29 -4.07 -1.27
N CYS A 136 1.54 -3.69 -1.01
CA CYS A 136 2.59 -3.55 -2.00
C CYS A 136 3.69 -4.62 -1.87
N THR A 137 3.47 -5.82 -2.40
CA THR A 137 4.47 -6.90 -2.35
C THR A 137 5.64 -6.73 -3.33
N ASN A 138 5.67 -5.65 -4.12
CA ASN A 138 6.78 -5.38 -5.04
C ASN A 138 8.01 -4.86 -4.27
N LEU A 139 9.01 -5.70 -4.11
CA LEU A 139 10.27 -5.34 -3.43
C LEU A 139 11.12 -4.34 -4.24
N GLY A 140 10.93 -4.26 -5.55
CA GLY A 140 11.61 -3.28 -6.41
C GLY A 140 10.96 -1.89 -6.37
N ALA A 141 9.77 -1.75 -5.80
CA ALA A 141 9.09 -0.46 -5.70
C ALA A 141 9.77 0.45 -4.68
N ASP A 142 9.79 1.76 -4.96
CA ASP A 142 10.20 2.77 -3.97
C ASP A 142 8.98 3.14 -3.12
N PRO A 143 8.91 2.69 -1.85
CA PRO A 143 7.74 2.90 -1.03
C PRO A 143 7.52 4.39 -0.72
N ARG A 144 8.59 5.20 -0.64
CA ARG A 144 8.51 6.63 -0.34
C ARG A 144 7.92 7.39 -1.51
N ARG A 145 8.46 7.15 -2.71
CA ARG A 145 7.93 7.74 -3.94
C ARG A 145 6.47 7.32 -4.16
N ASN A 146 6.17 6.05 -3.93
CA ASN A 146 4.83 5.51 -4.15
C ASN A 146 3.80 6.07 -3.16
N ALA A 147 4.14 6.17 -1.87
CA ALA A 147 3.26 6.81 -0.88
C ALA A 147 3.00 8.27 -1.23
N TRP A 148 4.05 9.05 -1.54
CA TRP A 148 3.88 10.45 -1.93
C TRP A 148 3.01 10.60 -3.19
N SER A 149 3.33 9.84 -4.23
CA SER A 149 2.61 9.86 -5.51
C SER A 149 1.15 9.45 -5.34
N GLY A 150 0.90 8.33 -4.66
CA GLY A 150 -0.45 7.83 -4.41
C GLY A 150 -1.31 8.80 -3.61
N ILE A 151 -0.75 9.40 -2.56
CA ILE A 151 -1.47 10.38 -1.73
C ILE A 151 -1.78 11.65 -2.54
N HIS A 152 -0.76 12.31 -3.10
CA HIS A 152 -0.89 13.69 -3.59
C HIS A 152 -1.39 13.78 -5.03
N THR A 153 -1.00 12.83 -5.89
CA THR A 153 -1.28 12.91 -7.32
C THR A 153 -2.48 12.09 -7.75
N ARG A 154 -3.04 11.27 -6.83
CA ARG A 154 -4.08 10.29 -7.14
C ARG A 154 -5.22 10.32 -6.15
N LEU A 155 -5.02 9.80 -4.95
CA LEU A 155 -6.07 9.73 -3.93
C LEU A 155 -6.68 11.09 -3.66
N SER A 156 -5.84 12.10 -3.37
CA SER A 156 -6.33 13.46 -3.11
C SER A 156 -7.02 14.07 -4.33
N VAL A 157 -6.50 13.81 -5.54
CA VAL A 157 -7.08 14.33 -6.79
C VAL A 157 -8.47 13.72 -7.02
N GLU A 158 -8.62 12.41 -6.86
CA GLU A 158 -9.91 11.71 -7.03
C GLU A 158 -10.91 12.07 -5.92
N MET A 159 -10.45 12.20 -4.67
CA MET A 159 -11.29 12.67 -3.56
C MET A 159 -11.89 14.04 -3.86
N ILE A 160 -11.09 14.97 -4.38
CA ILE A 160 -11.54 16.33 -4.72
C ILE A 160 -12.40 16.32 -6.00
N SER A 161 -11.93 15.70 -7.08
CA SER A 161 -12.57 15.76 -8.40
C SER A 161 -13.91 15.03 -8.44
N ARG A 162 -14.05 13.93 -7.70
CA ARG A 162 -15.27 13.13 -7.63
C ARG A 162 -16.06 13.33 -6.34
N ASN A 163 -15.66 14.30 -5.52
CA ASN A 163 -16.23 14.57 -4.20
C ASN A 163 -16.39 13.28 -3.36
N GLN A 164 -15.35 12.44 -3.40
CA GLN A 164 -15.30 11.17 -2.66
C GLN A 164 -14.58 11.37 -1.33
N ARG A 165 -15.03 10.65 -0.30
CA ARG A 165 -14.43 10.71 1.04
C ARG A 165 -13.74 9.40 1.38
N VAL A 166 -12.42 9.45 1.51
CA VAL A 166 -11.60 8.41 2.13
C VAL A 166 -11.21 8.92 3.51
N ASP A 167 -11.46 8.16 4.57
CA ASP A 167 -11.17 8.53 5.97
C ASP A 167 -9.75 8.13 6.39
N GLY A 168 -9.19 7.09 5.78
CA GLY A 168 -7.85 6.64 6.09
C GLY A 168 -7.13 5.93 4.95
N LEU A 169 -5.80 5.97 5.02
CA LEU A 169 -4.92 5.19 4.16
C LEU A 169 -3.93 4.40 5.03
N ILE A 170 -3.86 3.10 4.80
CA ILE A 170 -2.87 2.21 5.41
C ILE A 170 -1.84 1.83 4.34
N VAL A 171 -0.56 2.06 4.62
CA VAL A 171 0.57 1.60 3.79
C VAL A 171 1.34 0.56 4.56
N TRP A 172 0.99 -0.71 4.35
CA TRP A 172 1.52 -1.81 5.16
C TRP A 172 1.19 -3.16 4.55
N ASP A 173 2.13 -4.10 4.57
CA ASP A 173 1.94 -5.46 4.04
C ASP A 173 2.90 -6.46 4.69
N MET A 174 2.79 -7.73 4.29
CA MET A 174 3.59 -8.83 4.82
C MET A 174 5.10 -8.71 4.56
N VAL A 175 5.56 -7.84 3.66
CA VAL A 175 7.00 -7.70 3.39
C VAL A 175 7.64 -6.62 4.25
N CYS A 176 6.86 -5.78 4.93
CA CYS A 176 7.36 -4.79 5.88
C CYS A 176 8.15 -5.46 7.02
N GLY A 177 9.37 -4.97 7.28
CA GLY A 177 10.23 -5.49 8.35
C GLY A 177 11.09 -6.69 7.93
N THR A 178 10.92 -7.22 6.72
CA THR A 178 11.77 -8.27 6.16
C THR A 178 13.08 -7.69 5.60
N ILE A 179 14.02 -8.57 5.23
CA ILE A 179 15.27 -8.19 4.54
C ILE A 179 14.97 -7.41 3.23
N GLY A 180 13.88 -7.76 2.54
CA GLY A 180 13.50 -7.10 1.29
C GLY A 180 12.94 -5.69 1.48
N ARG A 181 12.37 -5.40 2.66
CA ARG A 181 11.89 -4.07 3.03
C ARG A 181 12.14 -3.83 4.53
N PRO A 182 13.39 -3.51 4.91
CA PRO A 182 13.73 -3.19 6.29
C PRO A 182 12.88 -2.02 6.77
N CYS A 183 12.27 -2.15 7.95
CA CYS A 183 11.40 -1.11 8.48
C CYS A 183 12.15 -0.23 9.49
N PRO A 184 12.27 1.09 9.25
CA PRO A 184 12.96 1.99 10.17
C PRO A 184 12.31 2.05 11.56
N LYS A 185 11.02 1.71 11.69
CA LYS A 185 10.29 1.75 12.97
C LYS A 185 10.78 0.74 14.01
N VAL A 186 11.48 -0.30 13.55
CA VAL A 186 12.03 -1.40 14.35
C VAL A 186 13.55 -1.51 14.19
N ALA A 187 14.18 -0.56 13.50
CA ALA A 187 15.62 -0.53 13.35
C ALA A 187 16.28 -0.18 14.70
N GLY A 188 17.09 -1.11 15.23
CA GLY A 188 17.74 -0.95 16.53
C GLY A 188 16.88 -1.33 17.74
N ASP A 189 15.70 -1.89 17.49
CA ASP A 189 14.87 -2.54 18.51
C ASP A 189 15.09 -4.06 18.37
N ASP A 190 15.26 -4.79 19.46
CA ASP A 190 15.43 -6.26 19.48
C ASP A 190 14.12 -7.01 19.10
N GLY A 191 13.31 -6.40 18.23
CA GLY A 191 12.03 -6.89 17.77
C GLY A 191 10.87 -6.66 18.72
N ALA A 192 10.99 -5.77 19.73
CA ALA A 192 9.95 -5.56 20.73
C ALA A 192 8.66 -4.95 20.15
N ARG A 193 8.77 -4.16 19.08
CA ARG A 193 7.62 -3.57 18.37
C ARG A 193 7.08 -4.41 17.22
N LEU A 194 7.53 -5.65 17.06
CA LEU A 194 6.99 -6.58 16.07
C LEU A 194 5.78 -7.32 16.65
N THR A 195 4.74 -7.46 15.85
CA THR A 195 3.56 -8.26 16.18
C THR A 195 3.54 -9.52 15.33
N ASP A 196 3.31 -10.66 15.97
CA ASP A 196 3.08 -11.93 15.28
C ASP A 196 1.59 -12.04 14.93
N ILE A 197 1.31 -12.18 13.63
CA ILE A 197 -0.03 -12.25 13.06
C ILE A 197 -0.07 -13.47 12.13
N GLY A 198 -0.56 -14.60 12.66
CA GLY A 198 -0.51 -15.88 11.96
C GLY A 198 0.95 -16.26 11.60
N PRO A 199 1.27 -16.52 10.32
CA PRO A 199 2.65 -16.82 9.89
C PRO A 199 3.53 -15.58 9.69
N PHE A 200 2.99 -14.36 9.89
CA PHE A 200 3.69 -13.12 9.59
C PHE A 200 4.18 -12.44 10.87
N ARG A 201 5.40 -11.91 10.84
CA ARG A 201 5.94 -11.05 11.90
C ARG A 201 6.20 -9.67 11.33
N VAL A 202 5.41 -8.70 11.75
CA VAL A 202 5.28 -7.41 11.06
C VAL A 202 5.43 -6.22 12.00
N PRO A 203 6.01 -5.10 11.53
CA PRO A 203 6.14 -3.87 12.30
C PRO A 203 4.81 -3.10 12.33
N PRO A 204 4.69 -2.03 13.14
CA PRO A 204 3.48 -1.23 13.18
C PRO A 204 3.16 -0.60 11.82
N ALA A 205 1.88 -0.62 11.44
CA ALA A 205 1.38 -0.07 10.18
C ALA A 205 1.68 1.43 10.01
N CYS A 206 1.89 1.89 8.77
CA CYS A 206 1.90 3.32 8.45
C CYS A 206 0.48 3.75 8.12
N THR A 207 -0.15 4.51 9.01
CA THR A 207 -1.53 4.95 8.86
C THR A 207 -1.59 6.45 8.66
N TYR A 208 -2.41 6.89 7.71
CA TYR A 208 -2.74 8.30 7.45
C TYR A 208 -4.21 8.48 7.64
N LEU A 209 -4.60 9.51 8.38
CA LEU A 209 -5.98 9.89 8.56
C LEU A 209 -6.26 11.10 7.69
N ALA A 210 -7.29 10.99 6.87
CA ALA A 210 -7.78 12.14 6.14
C ALA A 210 -8.56 13.03 7.12
N GLN A 211 -8.21 14.32 7.16
CA GLN A 211 -9.08 15.27 7.80
C GLN A 211 -10.31 15.41 6.90
N SER A 212 -11.51 15.49 7.47
CA SER A 212 -12.73 15.76 6.72
C SER A 212 -12.46 16.97 5.81
N ALA A 213 -12.48 16.76 4.49
CA ALA A 213 -12.32 17.84 3.55
C ALA A 213 -13.34 18.92 3.93
N PRO A 214 -12.93 20.18 4.20
CA PRO A 214 -13.91 21.24 4.39
C PRO A 214 -14.81 21.23 3.16
N SER A 215 -16.12 21.35 3.34
CA SER A 215 -17.07 21.47 2.24
C SER A 215 -16.61 22.62 1.35
N CYS A 216 -15.91 22.32 0.26
CA CYS A 216 -15.33 23.32 -0.61
C CYS A 216 -16.46 23.97 -1.39
N ASP A 217 -16.94 25.11 -0.91
CA ASP A 217 -17.69 26.04 -1.74
C ASP A 217 -16.69 26.62 -2.75
N PHE A 218 -16.81 26.20 -4.03
CA PHE A 218 -15.82 26.37 -5.09
C PHE A 218 -15.58 27.83 -5.54
N GLY A 219 -16.05 28.82 -4.77
CA GLY A 219 -16.04 30.23 -5.14
C GLY A 219 -14.72 31.00 -4.96
N GLN A 220 -13.73 30.50 -4.19
CA GLN A 220 -12.57 31.34 -3.83
C GLN A 220 -11.18 30.69 -3.72
N VAL A 221 -11.00 29.38 -3.96
CA VAL A 221 -9.74 28.70 -3.57
C VAL A 221 -8.87 28.33 -4.78
N GLY A 222 -8.45 29.34 -5.54
CA GLY A 222 -7.54 29.16 -6.68
C GLY A 222 -6.05 29.04 -6.33
N GLU A 223 -5.62 29.25 -5.08
CA GLU A 223 -4.19 29.50 -4.79
C GLU A 223 -3.59 28.76 -3.59
N ARG A 224 -4.27 27.78 -2.98
CA ARG A 224 -3.72 27.06 -1.80
C ARG A 224 -4.00 25.56 -1.83
N PHE A 225 -3.26 24.81 -2.64
CA PHE A 225 -3.30 23.35 -2.56
C PHE A 225 -1.89 22.74 -2.50
N GLY A 226 -1.69 21.90 -1.48
CA GLY A 226 -0.48 21.09 -1.29
C GLY A 226 -0.53 20.13 -0.09
N ASN A 227 -1.18 20.51 1.03
CA ASN A 227 -0.92 19.82 2.32
C ASN A 227 -2.15 19.36 3.14
N VAL A 228 -3.38 19.43 2.62
CA VAL A 228 -4.57 19.39 3.50
C VAL A 228 -5.28 18.02 3.56
N ALA A 229 -5.04 17.12 2.60
CA ALA A 229 -5.86 15.90 2.48
C ALA A 229 -5.54 14.82 3.53
N PHE A 230 -4.29 14.71 3.98
CA PHE A 230 -3.87 13.70 4.96
C PHE A 230 -3.01 14.37 6.03
N GLY A 231 -3.54 14.49 7.23
CA GLY A 231 -2.76 14.99 8.37
C GLY A 231 -1.70 13.95 8.73
N ILE A 232 -0.43 14.34 8.65
CA ILE A 232 0.65 13.56 9.27
C ILE A 232 0.52 13.81 10.78
N ASP A 233 -0.06 12.86 11.51
CA ASP A 233 -0.12 12.91 12.97
C ASP A 233 1.25 12.50 13.53
N ASP A 234 2.14 13.48 13.65
CA ASP A 234 3.40 13.33 14.38
C ASP A 234 3.07 13.31 15.88
N GLY A 235 3.01 12.10 16.45
CA GLY A 235 2.82 11.85 17.89
C GLY A 235 3.96 12.36 18.78
N ASN A 236 4.26 13.66 18.73
CA ASN A 236 5.22 14.32 19.61
C ASN A 236 4.62 15.60 20.19
N HIS A 237 3.93 15.45 21.33
CA HIS A 237 3.50 16.56 22.17
C HIS A 237 4.68 17.47 22.53
N ARG A 238 4.66 18.73 22.08
CA ARG A 238 5.20 19.85 22.87
C ARG A 238 4.17 20.96 22.95
N ARG A 239 3.61 21.12 24.15
CA ARG A 239 2.91 22.31 24.62
C ARG A 239 3.83 23.52 24.39
N GLY A 240 3.43 24.42 23.49
CA GLY A 240 4.00 25.75 23.35
C GLY A 240 2.94 26.76 23.76
N GLN A 241 3.16 27.37 24.92
CA GLN A 241 2.29 28.37 25.53
C GLN A 241 2.08 29.58 24.61
N PHE A 242 0.84 30.03 24.53
CA PHE A 242 0.50 31.40 24.16
C PHE A 242 1.14 32.37 25.16
N ALA A 243 1.82 33.40 24.67
CA ALA A 243 1.99 34.67 25.38
C ALA A 243 1.88 35.82 24.37
N PRO A 244 1.14 36.90 24.70
CA PRO A 244 0.76 37.93 23.74
C PRO A 244 1.69 39.15 23.77
N SER A 245 1.86 39.77 22.61
CA SER A 245 1.76 41.22 22.40
C SER A 245 1.76 41.50 20.90
#